data_AF-A0A2S6RFJ6-F1
#
_entry.id   AF-A0A2S6RFJ6-F1
#
_cell.length_a   1.000
_cell.length_b   1.000
_cell.length_c   1.000
_cell.angle_alpha   90.00
_cell.angle_beta   90.00
_cell.angle_gamma   90.00
#
_symmetry.space_group_name_H-M   'P 1'
#
loop_
_entity.id
_entity.type
_entity.pdbx_description
1 polymer ?
#
loop_
_entity_poly.entity_id
_entity_poly.type
_entity_poly.pdbx_seq_one_letter_code
_entity_poly.pdbx_strand_id
1 'polypeptide(L)'
;QPDIIYRLSTIENIQPEALKELEKVMEKKFNSNASLRATQAGGIRSAANVMNYLKSNVESNIMKELTKKNKDIAKEIQENMFDFENLIGIDDKSMQTLIRSLDNELIVVALKGADDQVSDKFFACMSQRAAANIKDEMEALGPMRLTDVQEAQKQIIAVARQLADEGSIVLAGRGGDEYL
;
A
#
# COMPACT_ATOMS: atom_id res chain seq x y z
N GLN A 1 38.23 11.63 18.50
CA GLN A 1 37.93 12.06 17.10
C GLN A 1 39.18 12.32 16.25
N PRO A 2 40.25 13.01 16.73
CA PRO A 2 41.45 13.28 15.90
C PRO A 2 42.22 12.03 15.43
N ASP A 3 42.30 11.00 16.29
CA ASP A 3 43.02 9.75 16.03
C ASP A 3 42.44 8.94 14.85
N ILE A 4 41.12 9.04 14.61
CA ILE A 4 40.45 8.36 13.49
C ILE A 4 40.85 8.99 12.15
N ILE A 5 40.88 10.33 12.11
CA ILE A 5 41.28 11.09 10.92
C ILE A 5 42.76 10.86 10.61
N TYR A 6 43.62 10.81 11.64
CA TYR A 6 45.04 10.51 11.48
C TYR A 6 45.27 9.10 10.89
N ARG A 7 44.57 8.08 11.39
CA ARG A 7 44.67 6.72 10.84
C ARG A 7 44.09 6.62 9.44
N LEU A 8 43.00 7.35 9.14
CA LEU A 8 42.46 7.39 7.79
C LEU A 8 43.44 8.00 6.78
N SER A 9 44.22 8.99 7.22
CA SER A 9 45.23 9.65 6.39
C SER A 9 46.51 8.85 6.14
N THR A 10 46.76 7.77 6.88
CA THR A 10 47.98 6.94 6.79
C THR A 10 47.74 5.54 6.23
N ILE A 11 46.52 5.24 5.78
CA ILE A 11 46.20 3.95 5.13
C ILE A 11 46.70 3.97 3.69
N GLU A 12 47.79 3.25 3.42
CA GLU A 12 48.37 3.15 2.07
C GLU A 12 47.88 1.90 1.30
N ASN A 13 47.74 0.74 1.96
CA ASN A 13 47.26 -0.50 1.35
C ASN A 13 46.49 -1.35 2.35
N ILE A 14 45.30 -1.81 1.96
CA ILE A 14 44.47 -2.75 2.74
C ILE A 14 44.43 -4.09 1.98
N GLN A 15 44.71 -5.18 2.68
CA GLN A 15 44.54 -6.52 2.10
C GLN A 15 43.05 -6.81 1.85
N PRO A 16 42.65 -7.24 0.64
CA PRO A 16 41.24 -7.49 0.30
C PRO A 16 40.53 -8.47 1.25
N GLU A 17 41.26 -9.44 1.78
CA GLU A 17 40.77 -10.45 2.72
C GLU A 17 40.37 -9.82 4.05
N ALA A 18 41.16 -8.87 4.57
CA ALA A 18 40.86 -8.16 5.81
C ALA A 18 39.64 -7.24 5.65
N LEU A 19 39.44 -6.66 4.46
CA LEU A 19 38.25 -5.86 4.15
C LEU A 19 36.97 -6.71 4.17
N LYS A 20 37.02 -7.90 3.55
CA LYS A 20 35.91 -8.87 3.55
C LYS A 20 35.60 -9.40 4.94
N GLU A 21 36.62 -9.64 5.76
CA GLU A 21 36.43 -10.08 7.14
C GLU A 21 35.80 -8.97 7.99
N LEU A 22 36.23 -7.72 7.81
CA LEU A 22 35.61 -6.56 8.44
C LEU A 22 34.14 -6.40 8.03
N GLU A 23 33.83 -6.56 6.74
CA GLU A 23 32.46 -6.52 6.21
C GLU A 23 31.58 -7.60 6.86
N LYS A 24 32.08 -8.85 6.94
CA LYS A 24 31.38 -9.97 7.57
C LYS A 24 31.14 -9.77 9.07
N VAL A 25 32.11 -9.19 9.77
CA VAL A 25 31.98 -8.89 11.21
C VAL A 25 31.01 -7.72 11.43
N MET A 26 31.05 -6.69 10.59
CA MET A 26 30.10 -5.58 10.59
C MET A 26 28.68 -6.09 10.35
N GLU A 27 28.46 -6.91 9.32
CA GLU A 27 27.17 -7.51 9.00
C GLU A 27 26.61 -8.35 10.16
N LYS A 28 27.46 -9.19 10.77
CA LYS A 28 27.07 -10.01 11.93
C LYS A 28 26.71 -9.15 13.15
N LYS A 29 27.49 -8.12 13.46
CA LYS A 29 27.23 -7.17 14.56
C LYS A 29 25.97 -6.34 14.30
N PHE A 30 25.74 -5.97 13.05
CA PHE A 30 24.54 -5.23 12.63
C PHE A 30 23.29 -6.10 12.77
N ASN A 31 23.32 -7.35 12.29
CA ASN A 31 22.22 -8.30 12.43
C ASN A 31 21.93 -8.67 13.90
N SER A 32 22.96 -8.69 14.76
CA SER A 32 22.81 -9.00 16.18
C SER A 32 22.20 -7.84 17.00
N ASN A 33 22.41 -6.59 16.58
CA ASN A 33 21.81 -5.40 17.21
C ASN A 33 20.50 -4.95 16.53
N ALA A 34 20.23 -5.38 15.30
CA ALA A 34 19.00 -5.08 14.57
C ALA A 34 17.78 -5.83 15.11
N SER A 35 17.95 -6.88 15.92
CA SER A 35 16.84 -7.67 16.48
C SER A 35 15.97 -6.91 17.49
N LEU A 36 16.50 -5.86 18.13
CA LEU A 36 15.78 -5.06 19.13
C LEU A 36 15.27 -3.71 18.61
N ARG A 37 15.64 -3.33 17.38
CA ARG A 37 15.16 -2.14 16.67
C ARG A 37 14.93 -2.42 15.19
N ALA A 38 14.34 -3.56 14.89
CA ALA A 38 13.71 -3.79 13.59
C ALA A 38 12.43 -2.94 13.53
N THR A 39 12.59 -1.62 13.44
CA THR A 39 11.62 -0.85 12.67
C THR A 39 11.62 -1.53 11.30
N GLN A 40 10.46 -2.02 10.85
CA GLN A 40 10.24 -2.60 9.52
C GLN A 40 10.59 -1.58 8.41
N ALA A 41 11.87 -1.26 8.26
CA ALA A 41 12.42 -0.40 7.23
C ALA A 41 12.84 -1.31 6.07
N GLY A 42 11.85 -1.92 5.43
CA GLY A 42 12.04 -2.91 4.38
C GLY A 42 11.02 -4.05 4.49
N GLY A 43 10.39 -4.38 3.37
CA GLY A 43 9.38 -5.42 3.26
C GLY A 43 8.45 -5.19 2.08
N ILE A 44 7.54 -6.14 1.86
CA ILE A 44 6.49 -6.08 0.83
C ILE A 44 5.71 -4.76 0.85
N ARG A 45 5.40 -4.24 2.04
CA ARG A 45 4.68 -2.96 2.19
C ARG A 45 5.48 -1.75 1.71
N SER A 46 6.78 -1.72 1.99
CA SER A 46 7.65 -0.64 1.48
C SER A 46 7.81 -0.74 -0.04
N ALA A 47 7.91 -1.97 -0.58
CA ALA A 47 7.97 -2.19 -2.01
C ALA A 47 6.67 -1.76 -2.69
N ALA A 48 5.51 -2.12 -2.16
CA ALA A 48 4.21 -1.70 -2.66
C ALA A 48 4.04 -0.18 -2.62
N ASN A 49 4.41 0.48 -1.52
CA ASN A 49 4.38 1.94 -1.43
C ASN A 49 5.25 2.60 -2.51
N VAL A 50 6.45 2.07 -2.79
CA VAL A 50 7.29 2.59 -3.89
C VAL A 50 6.62 2.36 -5.24
N MET A 51 6.03 1.18 -5.46
CA MET A 51 5.34 0.84 -6.70
C MET A 51 4.15 1.77 -6.98
N ASN A 52 3.41 2.20 -5.95
CA ASN A 52 2.29 3.13 -6.09
C ASN A 52 2.70 4.52 -6.63
N TYR A 53 3.97 4.93 -6.47
CA TYR A 53 4.50 6.19 -7.01
C TYR A 53 5.11 6.06 -8.41
N LEU A 54 5.17 4.86 -8.98
CA LEU A 54 5.72 4.63 -10.32
C LEU A 54 4.64 4.87 -11.39
N LYS A 55 5.08 5.25 -12.61
CA LYS A 55 4.17 5.32 -13.76
C LYS A 55 3.72 3.91 -14.15
N SER A 56 2.45 3.76 -14.52
CA SER A 56 1.80 2.46 -14.84
C SER A 56 2.60 1.57 -15.82
N ASN A 57 3.32 2.16 -16.79
CA ASN A 57 4.16 1.39 -17.72
C ASN A 57 5.42 0.80 -17.08
N VAL A 58 6.03 1.50 -16.11
CA VAL A 58 7.21 1.05 -15.37
C VAL A 58 6.79 0.03 -14.31
N GLU A 59 5.71 0.31 -13.60
CA GLU A 59 5.08 -0.57 -12.63
C GLU A 59 4.75 -1.95 -13.24
N SER A 60 4.03 -1.98 -14.38
CA SER A 60 3.66 -3.23 -15.06
C SER A 60 4.88 -4.06 -15.48
N ASN A 61 5.95 -3.41 -15.96
CA ASN A 61 7.19 -4.10 -16.34
C ASN A 61 7.90 -4.70 -15.13
N ILE A 62 7.98 -3.95 -14.01
CA ILE A 62 8.59 -4.44 -12.76
C ILE A 62 7.78 -5.61 -12.20
N MET A 63 6.44 -5.51 -12.19
CA MET A 63 5.55 -6.59 -11.74
C MET A 63 5.70 -7.86 -12.57
N LYS A 64 5.85 -7.75 -13.90
CA LYS A 64 6.10 -8.90 -14.77
C LYS A 64 7.40 -9.62 -14.42
N GLU A 65 8.49 -8.90 -14.24
CA GLU A 65 9.78 -9.48 -13.89
C GLU A 65 9.78 -10.05 -12.46
N LEU A 66 9.10 -9.38 -11.53
CA LEU A 66 8.94 -9.86 -10.16
C LEU A 66 8.14 -11.17 -10.10
N THR A 67 7.05 -11.26 -10.87
CA THR A 67 6.20 -12.47 -10.97
C THR A 67 6.98 -13.67 -11.52
N LYS A 68 7.87 -13.45 -12.50
CA LYS A 68 8.77 -14.51 -13.02
C LYS A 68 9.73 -15.03 -11.95
N LYS A 69 10.19 -14.14 -11.06
CA LYS A 69 11.18 -14.47 -10.03
C LYS A 69 10.56 -15.12 -8.80
N ASN A 70 9.44 -14.58 -8.32
CA ASN A 70 8.69 -15.11 -7.20
C ASN A 70 7.23 -14.63 -7.28
N LYS A 71 6.32 -15.56 -7.59
CA LYS A 71 4.88 -15.26 -7.73
C LYS A 71 4.22 -14.84 -6.43
N ASP A 72 4.63 -15.42 -5.30
CA ASP A 72 4.02 -15.15 -4.01
C ASP A 72 4.36 -13.73 -3.53
N ILE A 73 5.62 -13.32 -3.67
CA ILE A 73 6.06 -11.95 -3.35
C ILE A 73 5.41 -10.93 -4.28
N ALA A 74 5.31 -11.24 -5.58
CA ALA A 74 4.63 -10.36 -6.53
C ALA A 74 3.16 -10.17 -6.16
N LYS A 75 2.46 -11.26 -5.83
CA LYS A 75 1.07 -11.22 -5.39
C LYS A 75 0.92 -10.39 -4.12
N GLU A 76 1.75 -10.60 -3.11
CA GLU A 76 1.68 -9.81 -1.87
C GLU A 76 1.98 -8.32 -2.11
N ILE A 77 2.92 -7.99 -3.00
CA ILE A 77 3.20 -6.58 -3.35
C ILE A 77 2.02 -5.98 -4.10
N GLN A 78 1.48 -6.65 -5.11
CA GLN A 78 0.32 -6.21 -5.87
C GLN A 78 -0.91 -6.02 -4.98
N GLU A 79 -1.12 -6.92 -4.03
CA GLU A 79 -2.17 -6.78 -3.04
C GLU A 79 -1.94 -5.53 -2.20
N ASN A 80 -0.72 -5.22 -1.79
CA ASN A 80 -0.42 -3.99 -1.07
C ASN A 80 -0.47 -2.72 -1.94
N MET A 81 -0.63 -2.82 -3.27
CA MET A 81 -0.72 -1.69 -4.20
C MET A 81 -2.15 -1.23 -4.51
N PHE A 82 -3.17 -2.04 -4.22
CA PHE A 82 -4.56 -1.63 -4.45
C PHE A 82 -4.96 -0.56 -3.41
N ASP A 83 -4.94 0.70 -3.85
CA ASP A 83 -5.24 1.88 -3.07
C ASP A 83 -6.73 2.22 -3.13
N PHE A 84 -7.17 3.08 -2.21
CA PHE A 84 -8.56 3.56 -2.13
C PHE A 84 -9.03 4.20 -3.45
N GLU A 85 -8.15 4.92 -4.13
CA GLU A 85 -8.43 5.56 -5.42
C GLU A 85 -8.75 4.55 -6.53
N ASN A 86 -8.24 3.33 -6.45
CA ASN A 86 -8.52 2.29 -7.46
C ASN A 86 -9.97 1.79 -7.42
N LEU A 87 -10.74 2.11 -6.37
CA LEU A 87 -12.16 1.77 -6.28
C LEU A 87 -12.99 2.40 -7.41
N ILE A 88 -12.52 3.49 -8.03
CA ILE A 88 -13.19 4.11 -9.19
C ILE A 88 -13.30 3.15 -10.38
N GLY A 89 -12.33 2.23 -10.52
CA GLY A 89 -12.26 1.27 -11.63
C GLY A 89 -13.19 0.07 -11.47
N ILE A 90 -13.85 -0.08 -10.32
CA ILE A 90 -14.77 -1.18 -10.05
C ILE A 90 -16.11 -0.94 -10.75
N ASP A 91 -16.74 -2.00 -11.25
CA ASP A 91 -18.07 -1.91 -11.85
C ASP A 91 -19.15 -1.56 -10.82
N ASP A 92 -20.26 -0.96 -11.26
CA ASP A 92 -21.28 -0.43 -10.35
C ASP A 92 -21.92 -1.52 -9.47
N LYS A 93 -22.04 -2.77 -9.95
CA LYS A 93 -22.63 -3.86 -9.16
C LYS A 93 -21.69 -4.29 -8.03
N SER A 94 -20.41 -4.42 -8.35
CA SER A 94 -19.36 -4.69 -7.37
C SER A 94 -19.28 -3.57 -6.33
N MET A 95 -19.33 -2.30 -6.77
CA MET A 95 -19.32 -1.15 -5.86
C MET A 95 -20.57 -1.12 -4.95
N GLN A 96 -21.76 -1.39 -5.49
CA GLN A 96 -22.98 -1.53 -4.68
C GLN A 96 -22.88 -2.63 -3.63
N THR A 97 -22.26 -3.76 -3.98
CA THR A 97 -22.07 -4.90 -3.08
C THR A 97 -21.10 -4.54 -1.97
N LEU A 98 -19.99 -3.87 -2.31
CA LEU A 98 -19.06 -3.31 -1.34
C LEU A 98 -19.78 -2.35 -0.38
N ILE A 99 -20.49 -1.34 -0.90
CA ILE A 99 -21.21 -0.35 -0.07
C ILE A 99 -22.18 -1.01 0.92
N ARG A 100 -22.89 -2.08 0.52
CA ARG A 100 -23.82 -2.81 1.41
C ARG A 100 -23.13 -3.59 2.52
N SER A 101 -21.85 -3.90 2.37
CA SER A 101 -21.07 -4.65 3.36
C SER A 101 -20.35 -3.75 4.37
N LEU A 102 -20.40 -2.43 4.17
CA LEU A 102 -19.70 -1.44 4.99
C LEU A 102 -20.66 -0.73 5.94
N ASP A 103 -20.15 -0.36 7.11
CA ASP A 103 -20.86 0.52 8.03
C ASP A 103 -20.87 1.96 7.50
N ASN A 104 -22.00 2.66 7.65
CA ASN A 104 -22.14 4.04 7.17
C ASN A 104 -21.09 4.96 7.81
N GLU A 105 -20.81 4.82 9.11
CA GLU A 105 -19.78 5.61 9.80
C GLU A 105 -18.40 5.45 9.13
N LEU A 106 -18.07 4.23 8.69
CA LEU A 106 -16.80 3.95 8.01
C LEU A 106 -16.73 4.65 6.64
N ILE A 107 -17.83 4.62 5.88
CA ILE A 107 -17.95 5.31 4.59
C ILE A 107 -17.78 6.82 4.78
N VAL A 108 -18.49 7.40 5.74
CA VAL A 108 -18.45 8.84 6.03
C VAL A 108 -17.03 9.30 6.36
N VAL A 109 -16.33 8.55 7.21
CA VAL A 109 -14.94 8.86 7.60
C VAL A 109 -13.99 8.74 6.40
N ALA A 110 -14.10 7.68 5.62
CA ALA A 110 -13.21 7.45 4.47
C ALA A 110 -13.38 8.48 3.35
N LEU A 111 -14.63 8.88 3.07
CA LEU A 111 -14.95 9.86 2.02
C LEU A 111 -14.53 11.29 2.38
N LYS A 112 -14.27 11.59 3.66
CA LYS A 112 -13.88 12.94 4.08
C LYS A 112 -12.52 13.40 3.53
N GLY A 113 -11.64 12.45 3.19
CA GLY A 113 -10.37 12.72 2.52
C GLY A 113 -10.18 11.94 1.23
N ALA A 114 -11.28 11.60 0.56
CA ALA A 114 -11.27 11.00 -0.77
C ALA A 114 -11.30 12.08 -1.85
N ASP A 115 -10.73 11.78 -3.02
CA ASP A 115 -10.89 12.64 -4.19
C ASP A 115 -12.36 12.69 -4.66
N ASP A 116 -12.75 13.80 -5.28
CA ASP A 116 -14.12 14.04 -5.75
C ASP A 116 -14.61 12.91 -6.66
N GLN A 117 -13.74 12.38 -7.52
CA GLN A 117 -14.09 11.31 -8.45
C GLN A 117 -14.47 10.00 -7.74
N VAL A 118 -13.77 9.67 -6.66
CA VAL A 118 -14.08 8.47 -5.85
C VAL A 118 -15.37 8.70 -5.07
N SER A 119 -15.52 9.88 -4.46
CA SER A 119 -16.74 10.25 -3.74
C SER A 119 -17.97 10.17 -4.66
N ASP A 120 -17.89 10.71 -5.87
CA ASP A 120 -18.96 10.64 -6.86
C ASP A 120 -19.30 9.21 -7.25
N LYS A 121 -18.29 8.34 -7.40
CA LYS A 121 -18.51 6.92 -7.66
C LYS A 121 -19.28 6.23 -6.54
N PHE A 122 -18.92 6.50 -5.28
CA PHE A 122 -19.66 6.00 -4.11
C PHE A 122 -21.11 6.48 -4.13
N PHE A 123 -21.35 7.77 -4.31
CA PHE A 123 -22.70 8.34 -4.31
C PHE A 123 -23.55 7.87 -5.50
N ALA A 124 -22.95 7.68 -6.68
CA ALA A 124 -23.64 7.14 -7.85
C ALA A 124 -24.12 5.70 -7.65
N CYS A 125 -23.44 4.93 -6.79
CA CYS A 125 -23.80 3.56 -6.45
C CYS A 125 -24.75 3.47 -5.25
N MET A 126 -25.15 4.60 -4.65
CA MET A 126 -26.08 4.66 -3.53
C MET A 126 -27.49 5.07 -3.99
N SER A 127 -28.50 4.79 -3.15
CA SER A 127 -29.79 5.47 -3.29
C SER A 127 -29.64 6.96 -2.96
N GLN A 128 -30.46 7.82 -3.57
CA GLN A 128 -30.44 9.27 -3.30
C GLN A 128 -30.56 9.59 -1.80
N ARG A 129 -31.38 8.84 -1.06
CA ARG A 129 -31.55 9.02 0.38
C ARG A 129 -30.29 8.64 1.16
N ALA A 130 -29.65 7.52 0.81
CA ALA A 130 -28.41 7.10 1.48
C ALA A 130 -27.27 8.09 1.20
N ALA A 131 -27.12 8.52 -0.06
CA ALA A 131 -26.12 9.51 -0.43
C ALA A 131 -26.34 10.86 0.30
N ALA A 132 -27.58 11.31 0.45
CA ALA A 132 -27.91 12.52 1.21
C ALA A 132 -27.52 12.38 2.69
N ASN A 133 -27.89 11.28 3.36
CA ASN A 133 -27.53 11.03 4.75
C ASN A 133 -26.00 11.04 4.96
N ILE A 134 -25.25 10.36 4.09
CA ILE A 134 -23.78 10.31 4.18
C ILE A 134 -23.20 11.73 4.02
N LYS A 135 -23.71 12.54 3.08
CA LYS A 135 -23.25 13.92 2.89
C LYS A 135 -23.53 14.79 4.12
N ASP A 136 -24.71 14.68 4.71
CA ASP A 136 -25.08 15.43 5.93
C ASP A 136 -24.19 15.02 7.12
N GLU A 137 -23.92 13.72 7.29
CA GLU A 137 -23.03 13.19 8.33
C GLU A 137 -21.58 13.64 8.11
N MET A 138 -21.10 13.67 6.86
CA MET A 138 -19.78 14.19 6.50
C MET A 138 -19.65 15.67 6.88
N GLU A 139 -20.69 16.48 6.68
CA GLU A 139 -20.69 17.90 7.09
C GLU A 139 -20.65 18.04 8.62
N ALA A 140 -21.38 17.19 9.35
CA ALA A 140 -21.46 17.21 10.81
C ALA A 140 -20.15 16.81 11.51
N LEU A 141 -19.37 15.88 10.94
CA LEU A 141 -18.15 15.33 11.55
C LEU A 141 -16.98 16.31 11.68
N GLY A 142 -17.06 17.48 11.05
CA GLY A 142 -16.02 18.52 11.18
C GLY A 142 -14.63 18.09 10.72
N PRO A 143 -13.56 18.80 11.13
CA PRO A 143 -12.18 18.45 10.78
C PRO A 143 -11.72 17.16 11.48
N MET A 144 -11.06 16.28 10.72
CA MET A 144 -10.56 14.99 11.21
C MET A 144 -9.05 14.86 11.00
N ARG A 145 -8.40 13.99 11.79
CA ARG A 145 -7.00 13.64 11.58
C ARG A 145 -6.87 12.78 10.32
N LEU A 146 -5.88 13.10 9.49
CA LEU A 146 -5.56 12.34 8.27
C LEU A 146 -5.33 10.84 8.57
N THR A 147 -4.78 10.51 9.74
CA THR A 147 -4.55 9.12 10.16
C THR A 147 -5.83 8.31 10.27
N ASP A 148 -6.92 8.93 10.74
CA ASP A 148 -8.18 8.25 11.00
C ASP A 148 -8.90 7.97 9.67
N VAL A 149 -8.84 8.94 8.75
CA VAL A 149 -9.31 8.79 7.36
C VAL A 149 -8.55 7.67 6.64
N GLN A 150 -7.22 7.66 6.73
CA GLN A 150 -6.39 6.62 6.10
C GLN A 150 -6.66 5.23 6.67
N GLU A 151 -6.99 5.13 7.95
CA GLU A 151 -7.34 3.85 8.57
C GLU A 151 -8.71 3.36 8.09
N ALA A 152 -9.70 4.26 7.99
CA ALA A 152 -11.00 3.93 7.43
C ALA A 152 -10.90 3.48 5.96
N GLN A 153 -10.12 4.18 5.15
CA GLN A 153 -9.86 3.81 3.75
C GLN A 153 -9.23 2.41 3.64
N LYS A 154 -8.26 2.07 4.50
CA LYS A 154 -7.67 0.72 4.55
C LYS A 154 -8.68 -0.35 4.93
N GLN A 155 -9.57 -0.07 5.88
CA GLN A 155 -10.61 -1.02 6.27
C GLN A 155 -11.57 -1.30 5.10
N ILE A 156 -11.98 -0.26 4.36
CA ILE A 156 -12.79 -0.43 3.14
C ILE A 156 -12.06 -1.30 2.11
N ILE A 157 -10.77 -1.06 1.88
CA ILE A 157 -9.97 -1.88 0.98
C ILE A 157 -9.85 -3.33 1.45
N ALA A 158 -9.73 -3.57 2.75
CA ALA A 158 -9.69 -4.92 3.29
C ALA A 158 -11.01 -5.67 3.03
N VAL A 159 -12.15 -5.02 3.24
CA VAL A 159 -13.47 -5.59 2.94
C VAL A 159 -13.62 -5.84 1.43
N ALA A 160 -13.20 -4.91 0.59
CA ALA A 160 -13.23 -5.08 -0.86
C ALA A 160 -12.40 -6.29 -1.32
N ARG A 161 -11.23 -6.52 -0.73
CA ARG A 161 -10.40 -7.70 -1.03
C ARG A 161 -11.06 -8.99 -0.58
N GLN A 162 -11.61 -9.01 0.63
CA GLN A 162 -12.33 -10.18 1.13
C GLN A 162 -13.49 -10.56 0.19
N LEU A 163 -14.32 -9.58 -0.19
CA LEU A 163 -15.41 -9.82 -1.14
C LEU A 163 -14.90 -10.28 -2.51
N ALA A 164 -13.73 -9.83 -2.95
CA ALA A 164 -13.14 -10.27 -4.20
C ALA A 164 -12.59 -11.70 -4.12
N ASP A 165 -12.00 -12.09 -2.99
CA ASP A 165 -11.55 -13.46 -2.72
C ASP A 165 -12.73 -14.44 -2.66
N GLU A 166 -13.88 -13.98 -2.18
CA GLU A 166 -15.15 -14.73 -2.18
C GLU A 166 -15.83 -14.78 -3.56
N GLY A 167 -15.33 -14.00 -4.54
CA GLY A 167 -15.94 -13.87 -5.87
C GLY A 167 -17.21 -13.01 -5.90
N SER A 168 -17.52 -12.31 -4.81
CA SER A 168 -18.69 -11.42 -4.68
C SER A 168 -18.53 -10.11 -5.43
N ILE A 169 -17.28 -9.63 -5.61
CA ILE A 169 -16.96 -8.42 -6.38
C ILE A 169 -15.73 -8.63 -7.28
N VAL A 170 -15.62 -7.83 -8.34
CA VAL A 170 -14.45 -7.82 -9.24
C VAL A 170 -13.65 -6.54 -9.04
N LEU A 171 -12.39 -6.66 -8.63
CA LEU A 171 -11.48 -5.51 -8.48
C LEU A 171 -10.74 -5.22 -9.79
N ALA A 172 -10.67 -3.95 -10.18
CA ALA A 172 -9.84 -3.51 -11.28
C ALA A 172 -8.36 -3.85 -11.01
N GLY A 173 -7.68 -4.49 -11.97
CA GLY A 173 -6.29 -4.93 -11.83
C GLY A 173 -6.09 -6.35 -11.28
N ARG A 174 -7.15 -7.01 -10.76
CA ARG A 174 -7.15 -8.47 -10.52
C ARG A 174 -7.67 -9.27 -11.71
N GLY A 175 -8.37 -8.60 -12.63
CA GLY A 175 -8.85 -9.15 -13.90
C GLY A 175 -8.14 -8.50 -15.08
N GLY A 176 -6.94 -8.98 -15.39
CA GLY A 176 -6.33 -8.81 -16.71
C GLY A 176 -6.23 -10.20 -17.33
N ASP A 177 -6.97 -10.41 -18.43
CA ASP A 177 -6.94 -11.56 -19.35
C ASP A 177 -7.89 -12.75 -19.08
N GLU A 178 -9.22 -12.52 -18.96
CA GLU A 178 -10.15 -13.65 -19.24
C GLU A 178 -11.52 -13.31 -19.86
N TYR A 179 -11.73 -12.10 -20.40
CA TYR A 179 -12.88 -11.86 -21.29
C TYR A 179 -12.50 -10.99 -22.49
N LEU A 180 -11.91 -11.65 -23.50
CA LEU A 180 -12.14 -11.45 -24.94
C LEU A 180 -11.40 -12.53 -25.75
#